data_AF-A0A9P7K0B3-F1
#
_entry.id   AF-A0A9P7K0B3-F1
#
_cell.length_a   1.000
_cell.length_b   1.000
_cell.length_c   1.000
_cell.angle_alpha   90.00
_cell.angle_beta   90.00
_cell.angle_gamma   90.00
#
_symmetry.space_group_name_H-M   'P 1'
#
loop_
_entity.id
_entity.type
_entity.pdbx_description
1 polymer ?
#
loop_
_entity_poly.entity_id
_entity_poly.type
_entity_poly.pdbx_seq_one_letter_code
_entity_poly.pdbx_strand_id
1 'polypeptide(L)'
;MSIAFPNASPGHLETFILATRSSVDSDLTACLWTEEDRLHDTISQLTAWSGPMSLVVVTSAPTDHLTMLKRFPELMSLSDTHASFGLSLHVLQVTSSFGGSANAYLNVARLLAPTDRVVLFPDGLPLHLSSNLYSSIIRSTSPQPLVLGNNSRRTYPFAPMSPVVLPKDYPTWCTERFSLFQSRSLDWEDCLWQLWLESAGEVKSTAVDSWPVVETGKSNNSALSVRCTT
;
A
#
# COMPACT_ATOMS: atom_id res chain seq x y z
N MET A 1 -12.07 -0.82 17.41
CA MET A 1 -10.95 -1.79 17.57
C MET A 1 -9.73 -0.97 17.96
N SER A 2 -9.03 -1.29 19.05
CA SER A 2 -7.81 -0.58 19.44
C SER A 2 -6.61 -1.27 18.79
N ILE A 3 -5.82 -0.53 18.01
CA ILE A 3 -4.64 -1.04 17.32
C ILE A 3 -3.41 -0.45 18.02
N ALA A 4 -2.57 -1.31 18.58
CA ALA A 4 -1.34 -0.89 19.23
C ALA A 4 -0.22 -0.75 18.20
N PHE A 5 0.34 0.45 18.06
CA PHE A 5 1.54 0.68 17.27
C PHE A 5 2.75 0.73 18.21
N PRO A 6 3.83 -0.03 17.94
CA PRO A 6 5.05 0.10 18.73
C PRO A 6 5.59 1.52 18.55
N ASN A 7 5.59 2.31 19.62
CA ASN A 7 6.01 3.72 19.71
C ASN A 7 4.98 4.81 19.39
N ALA A 8 3.69 4.49 19.20
CA ALA A 8 2.65 5.52 19.16
C ALA A 8 1.76 5.45 20.42
N SER A 9 1.38 6.61 20.96
CA SER A 9 0.26 6.70 21.89
C SER A 9 -1.02 6.17 21.23
N PRO A 10 -2.02 5.70 22.00
CA PRO A 10 -3.22 5.07 21.44
C PRO A 10 -3.85 5.92 20.34
N GLY A 11 -3.86 5.39 19.11
CA GLY A 11 -4.54 6.01 17.98
C GLY A 11 -6.03 5.73 18.03
N HIS A 12 -6.84 6.66 17.53
CA HIS A 12 -8.28 6.48 17.39
C HIS A 12 -8.60 6.18 15.93
N LEU A 13 -9.06 4.96 15.66
CA LEU A 13 -9.44 4.52 14.31
C LEU A 13 -10.95 4.63 14.14
N GLU A 14 -11.34 5.41 13.14
CA GLU A 14 -12.72 5.47 12.68
C GLU A 14 -12.82 4.99 11.24
N THR A 15 -13.79 4.12 10.98
CA THR A 15 -13.96 3.48 9.69
C THR A 15 -15.24 3.96 9.05
N PHE A 16 -15.16 4.46 7.82
CA PHE A 16 -16.31 4.82 7.02
C PHE A 16 -16.29 4.02 5.72
N ILE A 17 -17.45 3.86 5.11
CA ILE A 17 -17.55 3.27 3.78
C ILE A 17 -18.37 4.25 2.95
N LEU A 18 -17.70 4.96 2.05
CA LEU A 18 -18.32 6.02 1.24
C LEU A 18 -19.16 5.45 0.11
N ALA A 19 -18.78 4.28 -0.42
CA ALA A 19 -19.57 3.59 -1.45
C ALA A 19 -19.43 2.07 -1.34
N THR A 20 -20.56 1.38 -1.18
CA THR A 20 -20.66 -0.08 -1.31
C THR A 20 -21.49 -0.45 -2.54
N ARG A 21 -20.84 -0.49 -3.70
CA ARG A 21 -21.33 -1.34 -4.80
C ARG A 21 -20.20 -2.23 -5.25
N SER A 22 -20.23 -3.47 -4.76
CA SER A 22 -19.48 -4.56 -5.36
C SER A 22 -20.13 -4.87 -6.70
N SER A 23 -19.43 -4.65 -7.80
CA SER A 23 -19.73 -5.42 -9.01
C SER A 23 -19.45 -6.88 -8.64
N VAL A 24 -20.38 -7.79 -8.93
CA VAL A 24 -20.34 -9.21 -8.55
C VAL A 24 -19.03 -9.92 -8.98
N ASP A 25 -18.23 -9.32 -9.90
CA ASP A 25 -16.99 -9.89 -10.44
C ASP A 25 -15.68 -9.28 -9.90
N SER A 26 -15.71 -8.39 -8.89
CA SER A 26 -14.49 -7.74 -8.37
C SER A 26 -13.94 -8.43 -7.11
N ASP A 27 -12.99 -9.35 -7.28
CA ASP A 27 -12.39 -10.13 -6.18
C ASP A 27 -11.13 -9.50 -5.53
N LEU A 28 -10.69 -8.34 -6.02
CA LEU A 28 -9.40 -7.75 -5.64
C LEU A 28 -9.54 -6.28 -5.20
N THR A 29 -9.20 -6.00 -3.94
CA THR A 29 -9.18 -4.65 -3.37
C THR A 29 -7.78 -4.04 -3.46
N ALA A 30 -7.67 -2.79 -3.90
CA ALA A 30 -6.45 -2.00 -3.71
C ALA A 30 -6.40 -1.41 -2.29
N CYS A 31 -5.34 -1.71 -1.56
CA CYS A 31 -5.08 -1.18 -0.23
C CYS A 31 -4.05 -0.07 -0.30
N LEU A 32 -4.45 1.10 0.17
CA LEU A 32 -3.73 2.35 0.08
C LEU A 32 -3.74 3.05 1.43
N TRP A 33 -2.77 3.94 1.63
CA TRP A 33 -2.81 4.89 2.72
C TRP A 33 -2.29 6.24 2.24
N THR A 34 -2.69 7.32 2.91
CA THR A 34 -2.21 8.67 2.64
C THR A 34 -2.32 9.54 3.89
N GLU A 35 -1.60 10.64 3.91
CA GLU A 35 -1.72 11.68 4.94
C GLU A 35 -2.79 12.69 4.51
N GLU A 36 -3.45 13.35 5.47
CA GLU A 36 -4.52 14.33 5.19
C GLU A 36 -4.06 15.44 4.22
N ASP A 37 -2.83 15.92 4.36
CA ASP A 37 -2.25 16.97 3.51
C ASP A 37 -1.94 16.50 2.08
N ARG A 38 -1.72 15.19 1.88
CA ARG A 38 -1.48 14.56 0.57
C ARG A 38 -2.74 13.95 -0.06
N LEU A 39 -3.88 14.10 0.60
CA LEU A 39 -5.13 13.48 0.17
C LEU A 39 -5.60 14.00 -1.18
N HIS A 40 -5.42 15.30 -1.47
CA HIS A 40 -5.79 15.88 -2.77
C HIS A 40 -5.05 15.21 -3.95
N ASP A 41 -3.74 15.03 -3.82
CA ASP A 41 -2.95 14.33 -4.85
C ASP A 41 -3.38 12.87 -5.00
N THR A 42 -3.67 12.22 -3.87
CA THR A 42 -4.10 10.82 -3.83
C THR A 42 -5.44 10.63 -4.55
N ILE A 43 -6.40 11.54 -4.33
CA ILE A 43 -7.72 11.54 -4.98
C ILE A 43 -7.61 11.50 -6.50
N SER A 44 -6.68 12.28 -7.08
CA SER A 44 -6.47 12.31 -8.53
C SER A 44 -5.97 10.96 -9.10
N GLN A 45 -5.32 10.14 -8.26
CA GLN A 45 -4.79 8.83 -8.64
C GLN A 45 -5.80 7.70 -8.45
N LEU A 46 -6.82 7.88 -7.59
CA LEU A 46 -7.81 6.83 -7.32
C LEU A 46 -8.54 6.39 -8.59
N THR A 47 -8.70 7.26 -9.58
CA THR A 47 -9.34 6.90 -10.86
C THR A 47 -8.52 5.90 -11.70
N ALA A 48 -7.24 5.69 -11.39
CA ALA A 48 -6.38 4.75 -12.10
C ALA A 48 -6.69 3.27 -11.78
N TRP A 49 -7.37 2.99 -10.66
CA TRP A 49 -7.72 1.63 -10.27
C TRP A 49 -9.19 1.32 -10.54
N SER A 50 -9.43 0.22 -11.26
CA SER A 50 -10.77 -0.16 -11.72
C SER A 50 -11.57 -1.05 -10.75
N GLY A 51 -11.00 -1.38 -9.58
CA GLY A 51 -11.64 -2.27 -8.61
C GLY A 51 -12.00 -1.56 -7.29
N PRO A 52 -12.48 -2.33 -6.29
CA PRO A 52 -12.66 -1.85 -4.93
C PRO A 52 -11.34 -1.30 -4.35
N MET A 53 -11.47 -0.35 -3.42
CA MET A 53 -10.33 0.25 -2.72
C MET A 53 -10.61 0.33 -1.24
N SER A 54 -9.58 0.09 -0.43
CA SER A 54 -9.53 0.45 0.98
C SER A 54 -8.43 1.48 1.16
N LEU A 55 -8.82 2.70 1.48
CA LEU A 55 -7.93 3.84 1.67
C LEU A 55 -7.93 4.26 3.14
N VAL A 56 -6.77 4.25 3.76
CA VAL A 56 -6.56 4.82 5.10
C VAL A 56 -6.05 6.25 4.96
N VAL A 57 -6.75 7.22 5.55
CA VAL A 57 -6.32 8.61 5.66
C VAL A 57 -5.84 8.86 7.08
N VAL A 58 -4.59 9.26 7.23
CA VAL A 58 -3.96 9.53 8.52
C VAL A 58 -4.01 11.03 8.79
N THR A 59 -4.52 11.40 9.97
CA THR A 59 -4.58 12.81 10.41
C THR A 59 -4.09 12.95 11.85
N SER A 60 -3.40 14.05 12.14
CA SER A 60 -3.03 14.44 13.51
C SER A 60 -4.00 15.41 14.15
N ALA A 61 -4.96 15.95 13.38
CA ALA A 61 -5.89 16.94 13.88
C ALA A 61 -7.06 16.25 14.62
N PRO A 62 -7.46 16.74 15.81
CA PRO A 62 -8.75 16.40 16.37
C PRO A 62 -9.82 17.08 15.52
N THR A 63 -10.29 16.38 14.50
CA THR A 63 -11.33 16.87 13.59
C THR A 63 -12.56 16.01 13.71
N ASP A 64 -13.69 16.70 13.92
CA ASP A 64 -15.00 16.14 13.58
C ASP A 64 -14.98 15.67 12.12
N HIS A 65 -15.34 14.41 11.92
CA HIS A 65 -15.18 13.65 10.68
C HIS A 65 -15.95 14.29 9.51
N LEU A 66 -17.13 14.84 9.79
CA LEU A 66 -17.91 15.59 8.80
C LEU A 66 -17.18 16.85 8.35
N THR A 67 -16.42 17.46 9.25
CA THR A 67 -15.60 18.63 8.94
C THR A 67 -14.42 18.25 8.04
N MET A 68 -13.82 17.07 8.22
CA MET A 68 -12.79 16.55 7.31
C MET A 68 -13.37 16.28 5.91
N LEU A 69 -14.49 15.55 5.81
CA LEU A 69 -15.12 15.28 4.51
C LEU A 69 -15.53 16.57 3.77
N LYS A 70 -15.99 17.59 4.51
CA LYS A 70 -16.29 18.91 3.95
C LYS A 70 -15.07 19.65 3.40
N ARG A 71 -13.86 19.36 3.87
CA ARG A 71 -12.61 19.95 3.34
C ARG A 71 -12.22 19.36 1.99
N PHE A 72 -12.69 18.15 1.70
CA PHE A 72 -12.38 17.42 0.47
C PHE A 72 -13.68 17.10 -0.27
N PRO A 73 -14.37 18.12 -0.83
CA PRO A 73 -15.59 17.93 -1.59
C PRO A 73 -15.40 16.97 -2.77
N GLU A 74 -14.16 16.83 -3.26
CA GLU A 74 -13.80 15.87 -4.30
C GLU A 74 -14.06 14.42 -3.87
N LEU A 75 -13.87 14.05 -2.59
CA LEU A 75 -14.20 12.71 -2.09
C LEU A 75 -15.70 12.41 -2.16
N MET A 76 -16.51 13.41 -1.85
CA MET A 76 -17.97 13.31 -1.97
C MET A 76 -18.36 13.22 -3.46
N SER A 77 -17.69 14.01 -4.31
CA SER A 77 -17.91 13.92 -5.76
C SER A 77 -17.50 12.57 -6.34
N LEU A 78 -16.47 11.91 -5.78
CA LEU A 78 -16.08 10.56 -6.16
C LEU A 78 -17.17 9.57 -5.78
N SER A 79 -17.82 9.69 -4.62
CA SER A 79 -18.96 8.81 -4.31
C SER A 79 -20.14 8.98 -5.29
N ASP A 80 -20.33 10.19 -5.81
CA ASP A 80 -21.45 10.52 -6.71
C ASP A 80 -21.15 10.16 -8.19
N THR A 81 -19.94 10.45 -8.68
CA THR A 81 -19.53 10.15 -10.08
C THR A 81 -19.07 8.72 -10.26
N HIS A 82 -18.46 8.11 -9.24
CA HIS A 82 -17.96 6.75 -9.24
C HIS A 82 -18.88 5.79 -8.49
N ALA A 83 -20.20 5.85 -8.75
CA ALA A 83 -21.18 4.86 -8.30
C ALA A 83 -20.89 3.38 -8.75
N SER A 84 -19.69 3.12 -9.26
CA SER A 84 -19.17 1.86 -9.83
C SER A 84 -17.85 1.37 -9.21
N PHE A 85 -17.15 2.14 -8.37
CA PHE A 85 -15.87 1.71 -7.76
C PHE A 85 -15.98 1.77 -6.23
N GLY A 86 -16.08 0.61 -5.57
CA GLY A 86 -16.30 0.52 -4.12
C GLY A 86 -15.13 1.07 -3.31
N LEU A 87 -15.15 2.37 -2.99
CA LEU A 87 -14.18 3.05 -2.14
C LEU A 87 -14.60 2.99 -0.67
N SER A 88 -13.80 2.31 0.14
CA SER A 88 -13.85 2.30 1.60
C SER A 88 -12.82 3.28 2.15
N LEU A 89 -13.26 4.30 2.88
CA LEU A 89 -12.41 5.36 3.44
C LEU A 89 -12.31 5.22 4.95
N HIS A 90 -11.11 5.03 5.47
CA HIS A 90 -10.87 4.84 6.89
C HIS A 90 -10.03 5.99 7.42
N VAL A 91 -10.52 6.72 8.42
CA VAL A 91 -9.81 7.86 9.00
C VAL A 91 -9.13 7.40 10.28
N LEU A 92 -7.80 7.44 10.27
CA LEU A 92 -6.99 7.11 11.43
C LEU A 92 -6.45 8.39 12.04
N GLN A 93 -6.93 8.72 13.23
CA GLN A 93 -6.40 9.83 14.01
C GLN A 93 -5.21 9.36 14.85
N VAL A 94 -4.08 10.01 14.66
CA VAL A 94 -2.84 9.79 15.40
C VAL A 94 -2.48 11.05 16.20
N THR A 95 -1.64 10.93 17.21
CA THR A 95 -1.20 12.09 18.01
C THR A 95 -0.12 12.92 17.33
N SER A 96 0.58 12.32 16.38
CA SER A 96 1.59 12.96 15.54
C SER A 96 1.55 12.30 14.17
N SER A 97 1.50 13.08 13.10
CA SER A 97 1.72 12.59 11.73
C SER A 97 3.18 12.18 11.52
N PHE A 98 4.11 12.84 12.22
CA PHE A 98 5.52 12.46 12.26
C PHE A 98 5.71 11.21 13.13
N GLY A 99 6.18 10.12 12.52
CA GLY A 99 6.47 8.85 13.19
C GLY A 99 5.38 7.78 13.03
N GLY A 100 4.44 7.98 12.11
CA GLY A 100 3.48 6.97 11.72
C GLY A 100 4.11 5.75 11.04
N SER A 101 3.57 4.56 11.27
CA SER A 101 4.03 3.34 10.61
C SER A 101 3.26 3.11 9.30
N ALA A 102 3.88 3.44 8.16
CA ALA A 102 3.29 3.26 6.82
C ALA A 102 2.84 1.81 6.58
N ASN A 103 3.66 0.85 7.02
CA ASN A 103 3.32 -0.57 6.91
C ASN A 103 2.12 -0.94 7.79
N ALA A 104 2.01 -0.36 8.98
CA ALA A 104 0.85 -0.58 9.83
C ALA A 104 -0.43 0.03 9.24
N TYR A 105 -0.34 1.18 8.58
CA TYR A 105 -1.50 1.77 7.87
C TYR A 105 -1.95 0.90 6.69
N LEU A 106 -1.02 0.32 5.94
CA LEU A 106 -1.35 -0.68 4.92
C LEU A 106 -1.99 -1.94 5.50
N ASN A 107 -1.53 -2.39 6.67
CA ASN A 107 -2.16 -3.50 7.37
C ASN A 107 -3.60 -3.16 7.78
N VAL A 108 -3.88 -1.93 8.20
CA VAL A 108 -5.25 -1.47 8.49
C VAL A 108 -6.10 -1.47 7.22
N ALA A 109 -5.59 -0.92 6.11
CA ALA A 109 -6.27 -0.94 4.82
C ALA A 109 -6.57 -2.38 4.35
N ARG A 110 -5.60 -3.29 4.56
CA ARG A 110 -5.78 -4.72 4.29
C ARG A 110 -6.86 -5.34 5.15
N LEU A 111 -6.82 -5.10 6.47
CA LEU A 111 -7.78 -5.66 7.42
C LEU A 111 -9.22 -5.25 7.09
N LEU A 112 -9.40 -4.01 6.62
CA LEU A 112 -10.70 -3.41 6.32
C LEU A 112 -11.12 -3.59 4.84
N ALA A 113 -10.33 -4.31 4.05
CA ALA A 113 -10.63 -4.54 2.65
C ALA A 113 -11.93 -5.36 2.46
N PRO A 114 -12.82 -4.95 1.53
CA PRO A 114 -14.09 -5.62 1.31
C PRO A 114 -13.98 -6.99 0.62
N THR A 115 -12.85 -7.31 -0.02
CA THR A 115 -12.63 -8.59 -0.73
C THR A 115 -11.68 -9.51 0.05
N ASP A 116 -11.60 -10.78 -0.36
CA ASP A 116 -10.70 -11.77 0.26
C ASP A 116 -9.30 -11.77 -0.33
N ARG A 117 -9.07 -11.04 -1.42
CA ARG A 117 -7.74 -10.77 -1.97
C ARG A 117 -7.49 -9.28 -2.05
N VAL A 118 -6.25 -8.91 -1.75
CA VAL A 118 -5.82 -7.51 -1.73
C VAL A 118 -4.55 -7.31 -2.55
N VAL A 119 -4.35 -6.09 -3.03
CA VAL A 119 -3.05 -5.61 -3.49
C VAL A 119 -2.62 -4.46 -2.59
N LEU A 120 -1.44 -4.58 -1.97
CA LEU A 120 -0.87 -3.55 -1.11
C LEU A 120 0.01 -2.64 -1.96
N PHE A 121 -0.35 -1.37 -2.07
CA PHE A 121 0.43 -0.36 -2.77
C PHE A 121 1.24 0.48 -1.79
N PRO A 122 2.56 0.28 -1.69
CA PRO A 122 3.34 0.86 -0.61
C PRO A 122 3.57 2.36 -0.72
N ASP A 123 3.38 2.94 -1.91
CA ASP A 123 3.60 4.36 -2.26
C ASP A 123 2.48 4.93 -3.16
N GLY A 124 1.24 4.50 -2.93
CA GLY A 124 0.10 4.94 -3.74
C GLY A 124 -0.01 4.22 -5.09
N LEU A 125 -0.97 4.68 -5.90
CA LEU A 125 -1.23 4.09 -7.23
C LEU A 125 -0.28 4.72 -8.26
N PRO A 126 0.33 3.90 -9.14
CA PRO A 126 0.99 4.43 -10.32
C PRO A 126 0.04 5.29 -11.15
N LEU A 127 0.53 6.43 -11.67
CA LEU A 127 -0.23 7.33 -12.55
C LEU A 127 -0.82 6.63 -13.77
N HIS A 128 -0.15 5.58 -14.25
CA HIS A 128 -0.57 4.78 -15.39
C HIS A 128 -0.59 3.30 -15.01
N LEU A 129 -1.73 2.84 -14.49
CA LEU A 129 -2.02 1.42 -14.37
C LEU A 129 -2.63 0.94 -15.69
N SER A 130 -1.95 0.02 -16.37
CA SER A 130 -2.52 -0.63 -17.55
C SER A 130 -3.85 -1.30 -17.18
N SER A 131 -4.91 -1.06 -17.95
CA SER A 131 -6.21 -1.73 -17.76
C SER A 131 -6.09 -3.26 -17.76
N ASN A 132 -5.07 -3.78 -18.44
CA ASN A 132 -4.77 -5.22 -18.51
C ASN A 132 -4.17 -5.76 -17.20
N LEU A 133 -3.55 -4.91 -16.37
CA LEU A 133 -2.93 -5.32 -15.11
C LEU A 133 -3.97 -5.92 -14.15
N TYR A 134 -5.07 -5.20 -13.93
CA TYR A 134 -6.15 -5.65 -13.06
C TYR A 134 -6.65 -7.04 -13.47
N SER A 135 -6.96 -7.20 -14.77
CA SER A 135 -7.42 -8.48 -15.32
C SER A 135 -6.37 -9.60 -15.21
N SER A 136 -5.08 -9.27 -15.32
CA SER A 136 -3.99 -10.24 -15.22
C SER A 136 -3.77 -10.71 -13.78
N ILE A 137 -3.93 -9.81 -12.81
CA ILE A 137 -3.82 -10.15 -11.38
C ILE A 137 -5.00 -11.01 -10.93
N ILE A 138 -6.23 -10.64 -11.31
CA ILE A 138 -7.43 -11.39 -10.92
C ILE A 138 -7.38 -12.83 -11.43
N ARG A 139 -6.93 -13.04 -12.66
CA ARG A 139 -6.76 -14.39 -13.24
C ARG A 139 -5.75 -15.26 -12.47
N SER A 140 -4.85 -14.66 -11.70
CA SER A 140 -3.96 -15.43 -10.83
C SER A 140 -4.76 -15.97 -9.64
N THR A 141 -5.05 -17.26 -9.64
CA THR A 141 -5.74 -17.97 -8.53
C THR A 141 -4.80 -18.45 -7.44
N SER A 142 -3.53 -18.01 -7.46
CA SER A 142 -2.51 -18.48 -6.53
C SER A 142 -2.82 -18.07 -5.09
N PRO A 143 -2.78 -18.99 -4.11
CA PRO A 143 -2.90 -18.64 -2.70
C PRO A 143 -1.62 -18.00 -2.14
N GLN A 144 -0.49 -18.17 -2.84
CA GLN A 144 0.80 -17.55 -2.49
C GLN A 144 0.83 -16.06 -2.83
N PRO A 145 1.60 -15.25 -2.07
CA PRO A 145 1.85 -13.86 -2.41
C PRO A 145 2.46 -13.72 -3.80
N LEU A 146 2.05 -12.67 -4.49
CA LEU A 146 2.53 -12.29 -5.81
C LEU A 146 3.07 -10.86 -5.74
N VAL A 147 4.36 -10.69 -6.00
CA VAL A 147 5.02 -9.39 -6.07
C VAL A 147 4.91 -8.85 -7.50
N LEU A 148 4.45 -7.61 -7.63
CA LEU A 148 4.35 -6.90 -8.91
C LEU A 148 5.61 -6.07 -9.12
N GLY A 149 6.24 -6.17 -10.29
CA GLY A 149 7.43 -5.37 -10.59
C GLY A 149 7.80 -5.38 -12.06
N ASN A 150 8.99 -4.88 -12.38
CA ASN A 150 9.48 -4.82 -13.77
C ASN A 150 10.04 -6.16 -14.27
N ASN A 151 10.38 -7.08 -13.36
CA ASN A 151 11.07 -8.32 -13.67
C ASN A 151 10.30 -9.52 -13.12
N SER A 152 10.27 -10.61 -13.88
CA SER A 152 9.72 -11.90 -13.44
C SER A 152 10.69 -12.69 -12.55
N ARG A 153 11.48 -11.99 -11.71
CA ARG A 153 12.43 -12.62 -10.78
C ARG A 153 11.68 -13.24 -9.61
N ARG A 154 11.69 -14.57 -9.53
CA ARG A 154 11.05 -15.36 -8.45
C ARG A 154 11.84 -15.37 -7.14
N THR A 155 12.95 -14.64 -7.07
CA THR A 155 13.87 -14.68 -5.93
C THR A 155 14.13 -13.28 -5.42
N TYR A 156 14.14 -13.12 -4.11
CA TYR A 156 14.62 -11.92 -3.43
C TYR A 156 16.07 -11.57 -3.87
N PRO A 157 16.44 -10.28 -3.99
CA PRO A 157 15.63 -9.10 -3.73
C PRO A 157 14.66 -8.76 -4.88
N PHE A 158 13.48 -8.28 -4.50
CA PHE A 158 12.51 -7.67 -5.42
C PHE A 158 12.84 -6.18 -5.63
N ALA A 159 12.17 -5.53 -6.59
CA ALA A 159 12.35 -4.09 -6.77
C ALA A 159 11.81 -3.33 -5.53
N PRO A 160 12.47 -2.24 -5.11
CA PRO A 160 11.97 -1.40 -4.03
C PRO A 160 10.53 -0.93 -4.31
N MET A 161 9.73 -0.80 -3.25
CA MET A 161 8.32 -0.36 -3.33
C MET A 161 7.43 -1.20 -4.28
N SER A 162 7.82 -2.45 -4.59
CA SER A 162 6.99 -3.37 -5.37
C SER A 162 5.68 -3.69 -4.64
N PRO A 163 4.50 -3.50 -5.25
CA PRO A 163 3.24 -3.92 -4.64
C PRO A 163 3.17 -5.43 -4.48
N VAL A 164 2.34 -5.87 -3.53
CA VAL A 164 2.13 -7.30 -3.29
C VAL A 164 0.65 -7.61 -3.33
N VAL A 165 0.31 -8.65 -4.09
CA VAL A 165 -1.00 -9.27 -4.12
C VAL A 165 -0.99 -10.46 -3.17
N LEU A 166 -1.94 -10.55 -2.25
CA LEU A 166 -2.05 -11.65 -1.31
C LEU A 166 -3.50 -11.85 -0.81
N PRO A 167 -3.82 -13.01 -0.22
CA PRO A 167 -5.05 -13.18 0.55
C PRO A 167 -5.15 -12.16 1.68
N LYS A 168 -6.34 -11.63 1.94
CA LYS A 168 -6.58 -10.68 3.04
C LYS A 168 -6.15 -11.25 4.39
N ASP A 169 -6.33 -12.56 4.59
CA ASP A 169 -6.03 -13.32 5.81
C ASP A 169 -4.66 -14.01 5.81
N TYR A 170 -3.79 -13.73 4.83
CA TYR A 170 -2.42 -14.26 4.81
C TYR A 170 -1.68 -14.03 6.15
N PRO A 171 -0.96 -15.01 6.71
CA PRO A 171 -0.48 -14.92 8.10
C PRO A 171 0.56 -13.81 8.34
N THR A 172 1.32 -13.43 7.31
CA THR A 172 2.37 -12.41 7.43
C THR A 172 1.79 -10.99 7.39
N TRP A 173 2.15 -10.18 8.38
CA TRP A 173 1.85 -8.74 8.42
C TRP A 173 3.13 -7.94 8.20
N CYS A 174 3.05 -6.84 7.44
CA CYS A 174 4.21 -5.96 7.24
C CYS A 174 4.44 -5.17 8.53
N THR A 175 5.51 -5.45 9.26
CA THR A 175 5.89 -4.66 10.45
C THR A 175 7.10 -3.79 10.13
N GLU A 176 7.26 -2.69 10.86
CA GLU A 176 8.50 -1.91 10.85
C GLU A 176 9.46 -2.54 11.87
N ARG A 177 10.53 -3.16 11.37
CA ARG A 177 11.46 -3.89 12.24
C ARG A 177 12.63 -3.02 12.69
N PHE A 178 13.02 -2.04 11.87
CA PHE A 178 14.16 -1.17 12.16
C PHE A 178 13.78 0.31 12.04
N SER A 179 13.13 0.84 13.08
CA SER A 179 12.89 2.28 13.24
C SER A 179 14.17 3.14 13.26
N LEU A 180 15.35 2.49 13.30
CA LEU A 180 16.67 3.12 13.29
C LEU A 180 17.02 3.81 11.96
N PHE A 181 16.47 3.34 10.83
CA PHE A 181 16.85 3.86 9.51
C PHE A 181 15.86 4.87 8.92
N GLN A 182 14.64 4.97 9.48
CA GLN A 182 13.57 5.88 9.05
C GLN A 182 13.38 5.93 7.53
N SER A 183 13.58 4.80 6.84
CA SER A 183 13.53 4.73 5.38
C SER A 183 12.36 3.86 4.96
N ARG A 184 11.33 4.50 4.40
CA ARG A 184 10.13 3.84 3.89
C ARG A 184 10.43 2.68 2.95
N SER A 185 11.46 2.82 2.11
CA SER A 185 11.89 1.78 1.15
C SER A 185 12.47 0.58 1.87
N LEU A 186 13.33 0.80 2.88
CA LEU A 186 13.93 -0.29 3.66
C LEU A 186 12.87 -1.03 4.48
N ASP A 187 11.94 -0.29 5.09
CA ASP A 187 10.82 -0.89 5.84
C ASP A 187 9.93 -1.75 4.93
N TRP A 188 9.80 -1.38 3.64
CA TRP A 188 9.07 -2.19 2.68
C TRP A 188 9.87 -3.40 2.19
N GLU A 189 11.16 -3.24 1.92
CA GLU A 189 12.07 -4.32 1.55
C GLU A 189 12.10 -5.42 2.63
N ASP A 190 12.08 -5.04 3.90
CA ASP A 190 11.96 -5.97 5.03
C ASP A 190 10.63 -6.74 5.00
N CYS A 191 9.52 -6.07 4.67
CA CYS A 191 8.24 -6.78 4.51
C CYS A 191 8.31 -7.78 3.34
N LEU A 192 8.87 -7.38 2.20
CA LEU A 192 9.04 -8.26 1.05
C LEU A 192 9.94 -9.46 1.36
N TRP A 193 11.01 -9.23 2.14
CA TRP A 193 11.87 -10.29 2.65
C TRP A 193 11.10 -11.25 3.58
N GLN A 194 10.31 -10.73 4.52
CA GLN A 194 9.50 -11.56 5.43
C GLN A 194 8.47 -12.38 4.65
N LEU A 195 7.78 -11.78 3.67
CA LEU A 195 6.83 -12.49 2.81
C LEU A 195 7.51 -13.62 2.03
N TRP A 196 8.71 -13.38 1.50
CA TRP A 196 9.51 -14.40 0.82
C TRP A 196 9.95 -15.52 1.76
N LEU A 197 10.36 -15.18 2.98
CA LEU A 197 10.79 -16.17 3.98
C LEU A 197 9.62 -17.05 4.44
N GLU A 198 8.49 -16.45 4.78
CA GLU A 198 7.29 -17.14 5.27
C GLU A 198 6.62 -17.98 4.18
N SER A 199 6.85 -17.66 2.91
CA SER A 199 6.42 -18.50 1.79
C SER A 199 7.42 -19.61 1.44
N ALA A 200 8.45 -19.87 2.25
CA ALA A 200 9.55 -20.79 1.93
C ALA A 200 10.22 -20.51 0.56
N GLY A 201 10.26 -19.24 0.16
CA GLY A 201 10.78 -18.81 -1.14
C GLY A 201 9.84 -18.96 -2.33
N GLU A 202 8.60 -19.42 -2.13
CA GLU A 202 7.60 -19.62 -3.19
C GLU A 202 6.82 -18.36 -3.61
N VAL A 203 7.25 -17.15 -3.20
CA VAL A 203 6.64 -15.90 -3.70
C VAL A 203 6.77 -15.82 -5.21
N LYS A 204 5.64 -15.64 -5.90
CA LYS A 204 5.63 -15.42 -7.35
C LYS A 204 5.92 -13.96 -7.64
N SER A 205 6.54 -13.70 -8.78
CA SER A 205 6.72 -12.35 -9.30
C SER A 205 6.11 -12.27 -10.69
N THR A 206 5.32 -11.23 -10.96
CA THR A 206 4.83 -10.93 -12.30
C THR A 206 5.46 -9.63 -12.77
N ALA A 207 6.05 -9.70 -13.97
CA ALA A 207 6.43 -8.51 -14.70
C ALA A 207 5.15 -7.77 -15.11
N VAL A 208 5.06 -6.51 -14.75
CA VAL A 208 3.98 -5.61 -15.15
C VAL A 208 4.58 -4.64 -16.16
N ASP A 209 4.10 -4.72 -17.39
CA ASP A 209 4.46 -3.75 -18.43
C ASP A 209 4.17 -2.34 -17.91
N SER A 210 5.08 -1.40 -18.16
CA SER A 210 5.03 0.00 -17.68
C SER A 210 5.08 0.20 -16.16
N TRP A 211 5.46 -0.81 -15.37
CA TRP A 211 5.77 -0.56 -13.96
C TRP A 211 6.91 0.48 -13.86
N PRO A 212 6.77 1.54 -13.02
CA PRO A 212 7.81 2.55 -12.89
C PRO A 212 9.14 1.89 -12.54
N VAL A 213 10.15 2.10 -13.37
CA VAL A 213 11.51 1.69 -13.03
C VAL A 213 11.97 2.68 -11.97
N VAL A 214 12.03 2.25 -10.71
CA VAL A 214 12.80 2.98 -9.71
C VAL A 214 14.25 2.85 -10.15
N GLU A 215 14.81 3.91 -10.74
CA GLU A 215 16.24 3.99 -10.96
C GLU A 215 16.91 3.92 -9.59
N THR A 216 17.45 2.74 -9.25
CA THR A 216 18.37 2.64 -8.13
C THR A 216 19.47 3.63 -8.43
N GLY A 217 19.59 4.64 -7.56
CA GLY A 217 20.52 5.75 -7.76
C GLY A 217 21.88 5.20 -8.19
N LYS A 218 22.46 5.80 -9.24
CA LYS A 218 23.85 5.59 -9.60
C LYS A 218 24.67 5.76 -8.33
N SER A 219 25.05 4.65 -7.71
CA SER A 219 26.08 4.61 -6.71
C SER A 219 27.34 5.06 -7.44
N ASN A 220 27.70 6.33 -7.28
CA ASN A 220 29.02 6.84 -7.61
C ASN A 220 30.01 6.21 -6.63
N ASN A 221 30.27 4.91 -6.77
CA ASN A 221 31.41 4.25 -6.16
C ASN A 221 32.67 4.73 -6.89
N SER A 222 33.07 5.95 -6.55
CA SER A 222 34.44 6.39 -6.75
C SER A 222 35.30 5.60 -5.76
N ALA A 223 36.15 4.75 -6.31
CA ALA A 223 37.02 3.85 -5.59
C ALA A 223 37.83 4.54 -4.46
N LEU A 224 37.60 4.10 -3.22
CA LEU A 224 38.62 4.19 -2.17
C LEU A 224 39.51 2.93 -2.29
N SER A 225 40.53 3.03 -3.14
CA SER A 225 41.65 2.09 -3.15
C SER A 225 42.56 2.43 -1.97
N VAL A 226 42.37 1.77 -0.84
CA VAL A 226 43.34 1.75 0.25
C VAL A 226 44.35 0.63 -0.07
N ARG A 227 45.54 1.02 -0.53
CA ARG A 227 46.70 0.12 -0.60
C ARG A 227 47.23 -0.08 0.82
N CYS A 228 47.08 -1.29 1.36
CA CYS A 228 47.94 -1.75 2.44
C CYS A 228 49.28 -2.18 1.84
N THR A 229 50.35 -1.46 2.13
CA THR A 229 51.73 -1.92 1.93
C THR A 229 52.22 -2.59 3.21
N THR A 230 52.66 -3.83 3.05
CA THR A 230 53.43 -4.63 4.02
C THR A 230 54.79 -4.04 4.31
#